data_AF-A0A672FSF0-F1
#
_entry.id   AF-A0A672FSF0-F1
#
_cell.length_a   1.000
_cell.length_b   1.000
_cell.length_c   1.000
_cell.angle_alpha   90.00
_cell.angle_beta   90.00
_cell.angle_gamma   90.00
#
_symmetry.space_group_name_H-M   'P 1'
#
loop_
_entity.id
_entity.type
_entity.pdbx_description
1 polymer ?
#
loop_
_entity_poly.entity_id
_entity_poly.type
_entity_poly.pdbx_seq_one_letter_code
_entity_poly.pdbx_strand_id
1 'polypeptide(L)'
;LLLRLDKLKRWCRGEGLEEAKALMVLVPEDVEVADIEETLHTIKCLGRVRVRGRLFHTSLSRLMVLCECKEDVPKDNAPKEVLNLNSGESWQIITLSEPTTTDDFTMKLRTLLNAEGKTLEDLQGLLPTTRPPQSSHPPANSTESILQAVGDLLEKMHKPQTEGGYRRLRLFSGNLPVPPSEETFEHWLEQAWLMVEESDCSDKEKRRRLMESLKGPALEMAKSVRDSDSEASPTEYLEALESAFGSAESGDDLYFAFRLMQQQPSEKLSDFLRRLERALTKVIQRGGFPASGKDKARLEQLLRGAVASDLMLIQLRLRERKSSPPTFLQLLSEVRTEEEYEYPAEVTGTCH
;
A
#
# COMPACT_ATOMS: atom_id res chain seq x y z
N LEU A 1 -0.90 -24.66 7.76
CA LEU A 1 -0.94 -24.10 9.13
C LEU A 1 -0.93 -25.18 10.21
N LEU A 2 -1.90 -26.12 10.23
CA LEU A 2 -1.97 -27.21 11.23
C LEU A 2 -0.65 -27.99 11.43
N LEU A 3 -0.01 -28.44 10.34
CA LEU A 3 1.31 -29.11 10.39
C LEU A 3 2.42 -28.26 11.02
N ARG A 4 2.33 -26.92 10.91
CA ARG A 4 3.32 -25.99 11.47
C ARG A 4 3.07 -25.74 12.96
N LEU A 5 1.81 -25.71 13.40
CA LEU A 5 1.47 -25.64 14.83
C LEU A 5 1.90 -26.91 15.58
N ASP A 6 1.62 -28.10 15.03
CA ASP A 6 2.04 -29.35 15.65
C ASP A 6 3.57 -29.45 15.76
N LYS A 7 4.27 -28.93 14.75
CA LYS A 7 5.73 -28.84 14.75
C LYS A 7 6.23 -27.89 15.84
N LEU A 8 5.63 -26.70 15.96
CA LEU A 8 5.97 -25.75 17.02
C LEU A 8 5.75 -26.35 18.42
N LYS A 9 4.59 -26.98 18.67
CA LYS A 9 4.31 -27.67 19.95
C LYS A 9 5.32 -28.77 20.28
N ARG A 10 5.77 -29.54 19.28
CA ARG A 10 6.80 -30.57 19.48
C ARG A 10 8.17 -29.95 19.76
N TRP A 11 8.50 -28.85 19.06
CA TRP A 11 9.78 -28.19 19.22
C TRP A 11 9.91 -27.48 20.57
N CYS A 12 8.86 -26.80 21.05
CA CYS A 12 8.84 -26.23 22.40
C CYS A 12 9.07 -27.28 23.47
N ARG A 13 8.41 -28.44 23.35
CA ARG A 13 8.60 -29.58 24.27
C ARG A 13 10.03 -30.13 24.24
N GLY A 14 10.68 -30.15 23.08
CA GLY A 14 12.07 -30.60 22.94
C GLY A 14 13.08 -29.65 23.58
N GLU A 15 12.84 -28.34 23.50
CA GLU A 15 13.73 -27.29 24.02
C GLU A 15 13.40 -26.85 25.46
N GLY A 16 12.35 -27.43 26.06
CA GLY A 16 11.89 -27.08 27.41
C GLY A 16 11.28 -25.69 27.53
N LEU A 17 10.67 -25.18 26.46
CA LEU A 17 10.07 -23.83 26.43
C LEU A 17 8.60 -23.83 26.84
N GLU A 18 8.19 -22.79 27.55
CA GLU A 18 6.79 -22.52 27.84
C GLU A 18 6.04 -22.15 26.55
N GLU A 19 4.98 -22.89 26.22
CA GLU A 19 4.19 -22.67 24.99
C GLU A 19 3.62 -21.24 24.91
N ALA A 20 3.33 -20.60 26.05
CA ALA A 20 2.84 -19.23 26.13
C ALA A 20 3.89 -18.18 25.72
N LYS A 21 5.19 -18.51 25.81
CA LYS A 21 6.31 -17.60 25.51
C LYS A 21 7.05 -17.97 24.23
N ALA A 22 6.61 -19.03 23.55
CA ALA A 22 7.27 -19.53 22.38
C ALA A 22 6.57 -19.07 21.09
N LEU A 23 7.37 -18.68 20.10
CA LEU A 23 6.90 -18.42 18.74
C LEU A 23 7.88 -18.99 17.72
N MET A 24 7.41 -19.15 16.49
CA MET A 24 8.23 -19.58 15.36
C MET A 24 8.18 -18.54 14.24
N VAL A 25 9.33 -18.24 13.67
CA VAL A 25 9.45 -17.28 12.55
C VAL A 25 10.02 -17.98 11.32
N LEU A 26 9.52 -17.61 10.14
CA LEU A 26 10.06 -18.05 8.85
C LEU A 26 10.89 -16.93 8.23
N VAL A 27 12.21 -17.14 8.17
CA VAL A 27 13.19 -16.16 7.67
C VAL A 27 14.00 -16.72 6.50
N PRO A 28 14.64 -15.87 5.67
CA PRO A 28 15.64 -16.30 4.68
C PRO A 28 16.84 -17.03 5.31
N GLU A 29 17.59 -17.76 4.49
CA GLU A 29 18.71 -18.59 4.96
C GLU A 29 19.93 -17.78 5.41
N ASP A 30 20.11 -16.60 4.82
CA ASP A 30 21.25 -15.70 5.01
C ASP A 30 21.13 -14.76 6.22
N VAL A 31 20.03 -14.83 6.98
CA VAL A 31 19.80 -13.94 8.12
C VAL A 31 20.48 -14.47 9.38
N GLU A 32 21.29 -13.60 10.00
CA GLU A 32 21.98 -13.90 11.25
C GLU A 32 21.06 -13.85 12.47
N VAL A 33 21.42 -14.59 13.52
CA VAL A 33 20.63 -14.65 14.77
C VAL A 33 20.40 -13.28 15.39
N ALA A 34 21.43 -12.42 15.35
CA ALA A 34 21.34 -11.06 15.90
C ALA A 34 20.26 -10.22 15.19
N ASP A 35 20.20 -10.30 13.86
CA ASP A 35 19.21 -9.57 13.05
C ASP A 35 17.79 -10.10 13.29
N ILE A 36 17.65 -11.42 13.52
CA ILE A 36 16.36 -12.03 13.85
C ILE A 36 15.86 -11.51 15.20
N GLU A 37 16.73 -11.53 16.21
CA GLU A 37 16.38 -11.02 17.53
C GLU A 37 16.06 -9.52 17.45
N GLU A 38 16.91 -8.69 16.85
CA GLU A 38 16.67 -7.25 16.69
C GLU A 38 15.33 -6.95 16.01
N THR A 39 15.02 -7.66 14.92
CA THR A 39 13.76 -7.50 14.20
C THR A 39 12.57 -7.87 15.09
N LEU A 40 12.65 -8.94 15.88
CA LEU A 40 11.55 -9.34 16.77
C LEU A 40 11.39 -8.42 17.98
N HIS A 41 12.45 -7.75 18.43
CA HIS A 41 12.37 -6.71 19.48
C HIS A 41 11.55 -5.49 19.05
N THR A 42 11.31 -5.29 17.74
CA THR A 42 10.38 -4.24 17.26
C THR A 42 8.94 -4.49 17.72
N ILE A 43 8.59 -5.75 18.02
CA ILE A 43 7.29 -6.14 18.54
C ILE A 43 7.29 -6.00 20.06
N LYS A 44 6.91 -4.81 20.52
CA LYS A 44 6.96 -4.43 21.95
C LYS A 44 6.20 -5.36 22.90
N CYS A 45 5.18 -6.09 22.44
CA CYS A 45 4.40 -7.00 23.28
C CYS A 45 5.05 -8.37 23.53
N LEU A 46 6.18 -8.68 22.86
CA LEU A 46 6.95 -9.91 23.07
C LEU A 46 8.13 -9.70 24.03
N GLY A 47 8.50 -8.44 24.26
CA GLY A 47 9.59 -8.06 25.13
C GLY A 47 10.94 -8.48 24.57
N ARG A 48 11.79 -9.02 25.45
CA ARG A 48 13.08 -9.55 25.03
C ARG A 48 12.88 -10.89 24.33
N VAL A 49 13.35 -11.00 23.09
CA VAL A 49 13.26 -12.24 22.31
C VAL A 49 14.63 -12.88 22.16
N ARG A 50 14.70 -14.19 22.36
CA ARG A 50 15.91 -15.00 22.19
C ARG A 50 15.69 -16.15 21.24
N VAL A 51 16.60 -16.36 20.31
CA VAL A 51 16.56 -17.53 19.42
C VAL A 51 17.02 -18.77 20.19
N ARG A 52 16.21 -19.83 20.14
CA ARG A 52 16.45 -21.11 20.84
C ARG A 52 16.82 -22.23 19.89
N GLY A 53 16.30 -22.21 18.66
CA GLY A 53 16.61 -23.24 17.67
C GLY A 53 16.38 -22.75 16.25
N ARG A 54 17.10 -23.34 15.29
CA ARG A 54 16.97 -23.07 13.86
C ARG A 54 16.88 -24.39 13.10
N LEU A 55 15.97 -24.46 12.14
CA LEU A 55 15.76 -25.65 11.31
C LEU A 55 15.43 -25.22 9.89
N PHE A 56 16.19 -25.73 8.92
CA PHE A 56 15.92 -25.47 7.52
C PHE A 56 14.68 -26.23 7.03
N HIS A 57 13.78 -25.55 6.34
CA HIS A 57 12.60 -26.14 5.72
C HIS A 57 12.80 -26.28 4.21
N THR A 58 13.21 -27.46 3.75
CA THR A 58 13.52 -27.74 2.34
C THR A 58 12.41 -27.37 1.37
N SER A 59 11.15 -27.66 1.68
CA SER A 59 10.02 -27.37 0.76
C SER A 59 9.66 -25.90 0.65
N LEU A 60 10.14 -25.04 1.56
CA LEU A 60 9.86 -23.60 1.55
C LEU A 60 11.11 -22.78 1.24
N SER A 61 12.28 -23.44 1.14
CA SER A 61 13.60 -22.79 1.04
C SER A 61 13.78 -21.66 2.06
N ARG A 62 13.30 -21.88 3.30
CA ARG A 62 13.34 -20.89 4.40
C ARG A 62 13.79 -21.53 5.70
N LEU A 63 14.36 -20.73 6.57
CA LEU A 63 14.75 -21.11 7.92
C LEU A 63 13.55 -20.94 8.86
N MET A 64 13.18 -22.00 9.56
CA MET A 64 12.28 -21.91 10.71
C MET A 64 13.11 -21.63 11.95
N VAL A 65 12.73 -20.62 12.70
CA VAL A 65 13.47 -20.17 13.88
C VAL A 65 12.54 -20.16 15.07
N LEU A 66 12.86 -20.97 16.07
CA LEU A 66 12.16 -21.03 17.35
C LEU A 66 12.70 -19.93 18.27
N CYS A 67 11.80 -19.11 18.78
CA CYS A 67 12.15 -17.99 19.66
C CYS A 67 11.41 -18.08 20.99
N GLU A 68 12.09 -17.69 22.06
CA GLU A 68 11.55 -17.53 23.40
C GLU A 68 11.41 -16.03 23.70
N CYS A 69 10.21 -15.64 24.13
CA CYS A 69 9.84 -14.29 24.49
C CYS A 69 9.91 -14.13 26.02
N LYS A 70 10.19 -12.93 26.49
CA LYS A 70 10.14 -12.62 27.93
C LYS A 70 8.70 -12.54 28.41
N GLU A 71 7.82 -11.98 27.59
CA GLU A 71 6.39 -11.85 27.86
C GLU A 71 5.59 -12.94 27.14
N ASP A 72 4.38 -13.19 27.65
CA ASP A 72 3.45 -14.14 27.03
C ASP A 72 2.97 -13.60 25.69
N VAL A 73 3.02 -14.45 24.67
CA VAL A 73 2.57 -14.14 23.31
C VAL A 73 1.05 -13.96 23.32
N PRO A 74 0.52 -12.77 22.94
CA PRO A 74 -0.90 -12.50 23.04
C PRO A 74 -1.72 -13.36 22.08
N LYS A 75 -2.66 -14.16 22.61
CA LYS A 75 -3.41 -15.17 21.84
C LYS A 75 -4.26 -14.58 20.69
N ASP A 76 -4.91 -13.44 20.94
CA ASP A 76 -5.86 -12.84 19.98
C ASP A 76 -5.23 -11.77 19.07
N ASN A 77 -4.18 -11.09 19.54
CA ASN A 77 -3.58 -9.93 18.88
C ASN A 77 -2.09 -10.09 18.54
N ALA A 78 -1.55 -11.32 18.58
CA ALA A 78 -0.18 -11.56 18.14
C ALA A 78 -0.01 -11.17 16.66
N PRO A 79 1.02 -10.38 16.31
CA PRO A 79 1.35 -10.10 14.92
C PRO A 79 1.61 -11.41 14.18
N LYS A 80 1.03 -11.54 12.98
CA LYS A 80 1.26 -12.69 12.10
C LYS A 80 2.47 -12.50 11.20
N GLU A 81 2.98 -11.27 11.12
CA GLU A 81 4.10 -10.89 10.28
C GLU A 81 4.94 -9.81 10.97
N VAL A 82 6.23 -9.75 10.65
CA VAL A 82 7.16 -8.70 11.08
C VAL A 82 8.03 -8.27 9.92
N LEU A 83 8.26 -6.97 9.79
CA LEU A 83 9.12 -6.41 8.76
C LEU A 83 10.55 -6.29 9.27
N ASN A 84 11.51 -6.90 8.55
CA ASN A 84 12.92 -6.61 8.78
C ASN A 84 13.26 -5.25 8.19
N LEU A 85 13.80 -4.33 9.01
CA LEU A 85 14.10 -2.95 8.59
C LEU A 85 15.35 -2.83 7.71
N ASN A 86 16.26 -3.81 7.76
CA ASN A 86 17.50 -3.83 7.00
C ASN A 86 17.28 -4.37 5.58
N SER A 87 16.50 -5.45 5.44
CA SER A 87 16.20 -6.07 4.15
C SER A 87 14.88 -5.61 3.52
N GLY A 88 13.96 -5.04 4.31
CA GLY A 88 12.62 -4.67 3.86
C GLY A 88 11.69 -5.88 3.63
N GLU A 89 12.09 -7.09 4.03
CA GLU A 89 11.29 -8.30 3.85
C GLU A 89 10.33 -8.56 5.01
N SER A 90 9.14 -9.09 4.69
CA SER A 90 8.15 -9.55 5.67
C SER A 90 8.38 -11.01 6.06
N TRP A 91 8.54 -11.26 7.36
CA TRP A 91 8.72 -12.58 7.94
C TRP A 91 7.44 -13.04 8.63
N GLN A 92 7.04 -14.29 8.38
CA GLN A 92 5.83 -14.86 8.97
C GLN A 92 6.09 -15.34 10.40
N ILE A 93 5.22 -14.94 11.31
CA ILE A 93 5.20 -15.37 12.72
C ILE A 93 4.08 -16.40 12.91
N ILE A 94 4.43 -17.50 13.56
CA ILE A 94 3.54 -18.61 13.87
C ILE A 94 3.52 -18.76 15.39
N THR A 95 2.33 -18.60 15.98
CA THR A 95 2.09 -18.73 17.41
C THR A 95 1.18 -19.91 17.72
N LEU A 96 1.20 -20.37 18.97
CA LEU A 96 0.31 -21.41 19.48
C LEU A 96 -1.02 -20.81 19.97
N SER A 97 -1.71 -20.07 19.11
CA SER A 97 -3.10 -19.66 19.39
C SER A 97 -4.06 -20.76 18.93
N GLU A 98 -4.95 -21.20 19.83
CA GLU A 98 -6.10 -22.02 19.44
C GLU A 98 -7.10 -21.14 18.67
N PRO A 99 -7.59 -21.56 17.50
CA PRO A 99 -8.57 -20.79 16.75
C PRO A 99 -9.92 -20.85 17.47
N THR A 100 -10.21 -19.83 18.27
CA THR A 100 -11.53 -19.57 18.87
C THR A 100 -12.62 -19.31 17.82
N THR A 101 -12.26 -19.10 16.55
CA THR A 101 -13.19 -18.83 15.44
C THR A 101 -13.79 -20.08 14.79
N THR A 102 -13.32 -21.28 15.16
CA THR A 102 -13.85 -22.52 14.55
C THR A 102 -15.30 -22.77 14.99
N ASP A 103 -15.67 -22.40 16.21
CA ASP A 103 -17.02 -22.64 16.75
C ASP A 103 -18.07 -21.70 16.14
N ASP A 104 -17.72 -20.42 15.93
CA ASP A 104 -18.59 -19.42 15.28
C ASP A 104 -18.81 -19.75 13.80
N PHE A 105 -17.75 -20.17 13.08
CA PHE A 105 -17.89 -20.65 11.71
C PHE A 105 -18.76 -21.92 11.65
N THR A 106 -18.57 -22.87 12.56
CA THR A 106 -19.33 -24.13 12.57
C THR A 106 -20.80 -23.89 12.90
N MET A 107 -21.12 -22.94 13.80
CA MET A 107 -22.50 -22.51 14.02
C MET A 107 -23.10 -21.86 12.77
N LYS A 108 -22.42 -20.85 12.18
CA LYS A 108 -22.91 -20.17 10.98
C LYS A 108 -23.07 -21.12 9.79
N LEU A 109 -22.17 -22.08 9.64
CA LEU A 109 -22.23 -23.11 8.61
C LEU A 109 -23.42 -24.03 8.84
N ARG A 110 -23.68 -24.49 10.07
CA ARG A 110 -24.89 -25.26 10.39
C ARG A 110 -26.17 -24.46 10.15
N THR A 111 -26.18 -23.17 10.49
CA THR A 111 -27.33 -22.29 10.23
C THR A 111 -27.59 -22.12 8.73
N LEU A 112 -26.53 -21.95 7.93
CA LEU A 112 -26.61 -21.88 6.46
C LEU A 112 -27.10 -23.19 5.84
N LEU A 113 -26.54 -24.32 6.28
CA LEU A 113 -26.94 -25.65 5.79
C LEU A 113 -28.42 -25.91 6.07
N ASN A 114 -28.90 -25.58 7.28
CA ASN A 114 -30.31 -25.70 7.63
C ASN A 114 -31.22 -24.76 6.82
N ALA A 115 -30.78 -23.53 6.52
CA ALA A 115 -31.54 -22.58 5.70
C ALA A 115 -31.73 -23.07 4.25
N GLU A 116 -30.75 -23.81 3.73
CA GLU A 116 -30.75 -24.41 2.39
C GLU A 116 -31.31 -25.84 2.37
N GLY A 117 -31.77 -26.38 3.50
CA GLY A 117 -32.30 -27.74 3.63
C GLY A 117 -31.28 -28.86 3.45
N LYS A 118 -29.98 -28.58 3.65
CA LYS A 118 -28.87 -29.52 3.47
C LYS A 118 -28.30 -29.98 4.81
N THR A 119 -27.76 -31.18 4.87
CA THR A 119 -27.11 -31.71 6.08
C THR A 119 -25.58 -31.67 5.96
N LEU A 120 -24.88 -31.85 7.08
CA LEU A 120 -23.41 -31.95 7.09
C LEU A 120 -22.92 -33.20 6.32
N GLU A 121 -23.78 -34.20 6.12
CA GLU A 121 -23.48 -35.42 5.35
C GLU A 121 -23.45 -35.14 3.84
N ASP A 122 -24.26 -34.20 3.35
CA ASP A 122 -24.22 -33.75 1.96
C ASP A 122 -22.86 -33.13 1.60
N LEU A 123 -22.15 -32.57 2.59
CA LEU A 123 -20.79 -32.06 2.42
C LEU A 123 -19.71 -33.15 2.52
N GLN A 124 -20.00 -34.31 3.10
CA GLN A 124 -19.04 -35.43 3.13
C GLN A 124 -18.75 -35.98 1.72
N GLY A 125 -19.67 -35.82 0.77
CA GLY A 125 -19.45 -36.14 -0.64
C GLY A 125 -18.53 -35.17 -1.39
N LEU A 126 -18.28 -33.98 -0.82
CA LEU A 126 -17.46 -32.91 -1.41
C LEU A 126 -16.07 -32.79 -0.78
N LEU A 127 -15.84 -33.45 0.36
CA LEU A 127 -14.52 -33.58 0.98
C LEU A 127 -13.84 -34.83 0.43
N PRO A 128 -12.56 -34.76 -0.01
CA PRO A 128 -11.82 -35.93 -0.43
C PRO A 128 -11.58 -36.83 0.79
N THR A 129 -12.49 -37.79 0.99
CA THR A 129 -12.32 -38.82 2.00
C THR A 129 -11.29 -39.80 1.48
N THR A 130 -10.08 -39.77 2.05
CA THR A 130 -9.12 -40.86 1.97
C THR A 130 -9.70 -42.08 2.68
N ARG A 131 -10.47 -42.89 1.97
CA ARG A 131 -10.65 -44.32 2.24
C ARG A 131 -10.15 -45.09 1.02
N PRO A 132 -9.28 -46.09 1.20
CA PRO A 132 -8.82 -46.89 0.08
C PRO A 132 -9.95 -47.87 -0.31
N PRO A 133 -10.38 -47.94 -1.58
CA PRO A 133 -11.12 -49.08 -2.05
C PRO A 133 -10.13 -50.19 -2.40
N GLN A 134 -10.41 -51.37 -1.86
CA GLN A 134 -9.86 -52.64 -2.29
C GLN A 134 -10.28 -52.90 -3.76
N SER A 135 -9.33 -53.45 -4.54
CA SER A 135 -9.47 -54.24 -5.79
C SER A 135 -10.85 -54.24 -6.48
N SER A 136 -11.00 -53.98 -7.78
CA SER A 136 -10.33 -54.64 -8.90
C SER A 136 -10.85 -54.04 -10.23
N HIS A 137 -9.96 -53.98 -11.23
CA HIS A 137 -10.15 -53.59 -12.65
C HIS A 137 -10.18 -52.08 -13.01
N PRO A 138 -9.40 -51.65 -14.03
CA PRO A 138 -9.31 -50.24 -14.42
C PRO A 138 -10.30 -49.91 -15.55
N PRO A 139 -10.85 -48.68 -15.59
CA PRO A 139 -11.06 -47.99 -16.84
C PRO A 139 -10.01 -46.89 -16.97
N ALA A 140 -9.20 -46.99 -18.02
CA ALA A 140 -8.51 -45.82 -18.55
C ALA A 140 -9.58 -44.74 -18.78
N ASN A 141 -9.41 -43.56 -18.15
CA ASN A 141 -10.09 -42.26 -18.37
C ASN A 141 -10.34 -41.48 -17.06
N SER A 142 -10.25 -42.11 -15.88
CA SER A 142 -10.41 -41.38 -14.61
C SER A 142 -9.25 -40.43 -14.30
N THR A 143 -8.01 -40.82 -14.61
CA THR A 143 -6.85 -39.95 -14.40
C THR A 143 -6.87 -38.74 -15.32
N GLU A 144 -7.36 -38.88 -16.56
CA GLU A 144 -7.43 -37.78 -17.52
C GLU A 144 -8.54 -36.79 -17.17
N SER A 145 -9.71 -37.27 -16.70
CA SER A 145 -10.77 -36.39 -16.17
C SER A 145 -10.37 -35.69 -14.88
N ILE A 146 -9.60 -36.36 -14.01
CA ILE A 146 -9.05 -35.73 -12.80
C ILE A 146 -7.96 -34.72 -13.17
N LEU A 147 -7.07 -35.04 -14.11
CA LEU A 147 -6.04 -34.10 -14.58
C LEU A 147 -6.65 -32.90 -15.31
N GLN A 148 -7.73 -33.10 -16.06
CA GLN A 148 -8.48 -32.02 -16.69
C GLN A 148 -9.22 -31.20 -15.64
N ALA A 149 -9.89 -31.81 -14.66
CA ALA A 149 -10.55 -31.07 -13.59
C ALA A 149 -9.56 -30.33 -12.69
N VAL A 150 -8.37 -30.91 -12.45
CA VAL A 150 -7.25 -30.25 -11.77
C VAL A 150 -6.64 -29.17 -12.66
N GLY A 151 -6.58 -29.37 -13.98
CA GLY A 151 -6.17 -28.37 -14.96
C GLY A 151 -7.13 -27.18 -15.01
N ASP A 152 -8.42 -27.43 -15.07
CA ASP A 152 -9.50 -26.42 -15.04
C ASP A 152 -9.59 -25.73 -13.67
N LEU A 153 -9.31 -26.44 -12.58
CA LEU A 153 -9.21 -25.88 -11.23
C LEU A 153 -7.93 -25.05 -11.07
N LEU A 154 -6.80 -25.50 -11.64
CA LEU A 154 -5.56 -24.75 -11.68
C LEU A 154 -5.66 -23.56 -12.62
N GLU A 155 -6.44 -23.60 -13.70
CA GLU A 155 -6.79 -22.45 -14.55
C GLU A 155 -7.79 -21.53 -13.87
N LYS A 156 -8.71 -22.04 -13.04
CA LYS A 156 -9.59 -21.20 -12.19
C LYS A 156 -8.85 -20.58 -11.01
N MET A 157 -7.82 -21.26 -10.48
CA MET A 157 -6.92 -20.74 -9.44
C MET A 157 -5.78 -19.88 -10.03
N HIS A 158 -5.44 -20.08 -11.30
CA HIS A 158 -4.58 -19.24 -12.15
C HIS A 158 -5.37 -18.36 -13.11
N LYS A 159 -6.66 -18.09 -12.83
CA LYS A 159 -7.06 -16.70 -12.97
C LYS A 159 -6.13 -16.03 -11.98
N PRO A 160 -5.20 -15.18 -12.43
CA PRO A 160 -4.51 -14.34 -11.48
C PRO A 160 -5.62 -13.79 -10.59
N GLN A 161 -5.39 -13.65 -9.29
CA GLN A 161 -6.01 -12.51 -8.66
C GLN A 161 -5.58 -11.31 -9.51
N THR A 162 -6.38 -11.02 -10.53
CA THR A 162 -6.38 -9.80 -11.30
C THR A 162 -7.19 -8.84 -10.43
N GLU A 163 -6.91 -8.83 -9.12
CA GLU A 163 -6.67 -7.55 -8.49
C GLU A 163 -5.38 -7.07 -9.14
N GLY A 164 -5.52 -6.48 -10.34
CA GLY A 164 -4.48 -5.63 -10.90
C GLY A 164 -4.00 -4.75 -9.75
N GLY A 165 -2.68 -4.68 -9.58
CA GLY A 165 -1.96 -4.35 -8.34
C GLY A 165 -2.19 -2.98 -7.71
N TYR A 166 -3.40 -2.45 -7.75
CA TYR A 166 -3.85 -1.26 -7.05
C TYR A 166 -4.08 -1.59 -5.58
N ARG A 167 -3.28 -0.95 -4.74
CA ARG A 167 -3.51 -0.92 -3.30
C ARG A 167 -4.92 -0.41 -3.04
N ARG A 168 -5.60 -0.99 -2.05
CA ARG A 168 -6.89 -0.51 -1.56
C ARG A 168 -6.84 1.00 -1.32
N LEU A 169 -7.84 1.73 -1.85
CA LEU A 169 -7.98 3.16 -1.62
C LEU A 169 -7.98 3.48 -0.12
N ARG A 170 -7.28 4.55 0.26
CA ARG A 170 -7.32 5.08 1.63
C ARG A 170 -8.68 5.68 1.94
N LEU A 171 -8.96 5.87 3.22
CA LEU A 171 -10.25 6.40 3.67
C LEU A 171 -10.34 7.91 3.46
N PHE A 172 -11.52 8.38 3.07
CA PHE A 172 -11.87 9.80 2.97
C PHE A 172 -13.28 10.05 3.50
N SER A 173 -13.43 10.97 4.46
CA SER A 173 -14.74 11.31 5.04
C SER A 173 -15.36 12.60 4.51
N GLY A 174 -14.57 13.52 3.95
CA GLY A 174 -15.05 14.87 3.62
C GLY A 174 -15.12 15.83 4.82
N ASN A 175 -14.65 15.42 6.00
CA ASN A 175 -14.61 16.28 7.18
C ASN A 175 -13.39 17.23 7.18
N LEU A 176 -13.57 18.43 7.72
CA LEU A 176 -12.49 19.39 8.00
C LEU A 176 -12.43 19.71 9.51
N PRO A 177 -11.25 19.65 10.15
CA PRO A 177 -9.95 19.22 9.59
C PRO A 177 -9.92 17.72 9.26
N VAL A 178 -9.07 17.32 8.31
CA VAL A 178 -8.94 15.92 7.88
C VAL A 178 -8.39 15.07 9.03
N PRO A 179 -9.04 13.96 9.42
CA PRO A 179 -8.53 13.07 10.46
C PRO A 179 -7.15 12.48 10.10
N PRO A 180 -6.23 12.28 11.06
CA PRO A 180 -4.87 11.78 10.77
C PRO A 180 -4.81 10.39 10.10
N SER A 181 -5.87 9.59 10.23
CA SER A 181 -5.99 8.27 9.61
C SER A 181 -6.55 8.29 8.18
N GLU A 182 -6.92 9.48 7.68
CA GLU A 182 -7.61 9.68 6.41
C GLU A 182 -6.75 10.49 5.44
N GLU A 183 -7.08 10.37 4.17
CA GLU A 183 -6.42 11.08 3.08
C GLU A 183 -7.13 12.41 2.82
N THR A 184 -6.38 13.43 2.40
CA THR A 184 -7.01 14.68 1.93
C THR A 184 -7.78 14.43 0.63
N PHE A 185 -8.82 15.23 0.34
CA PHE A 185 -9.64 15.05 -0.85
C PHE A 185 -8.82 14.95 -2.15
N GLU A 186 -7.88 15.89 -2.38
CA GLU A 186 -7.06 15.95 -3.60
C GLU A 186 -6.26 14.65 -3.82
N HIS A 187 -5.50 14.20 -2.81
CA HIS A 187 -4.74 12.96 -2.91
C HIS A 187 -5.63 11.71 -3.04
N TRP A 188 -6.77 11.67 -2.34
CA TRP A 188 -7.71 10.56 -2.47
C TRP A 188 -8.30 10.49 -3.88
N LEU A 189 -8.69 11.64 -4.45
CA LEU A 189 -9.29 11.76 -5.76
C LEU A 189 -8.31 11.31 -6.87
N GLU A 190 -7.04 11.71 -6.78
CA GLU A 190 -5.99 11.23 -7.69
C GLU A 190 -5.85 9.70 -7.68
N GLN A 191 -5.82 9.10 -6.49
CA GLN A 191 -5.75 7.64 -6.37
C GLN A 191 -7.03 6.96 -6.88
N ALA A 192 -8.18 7.59 -6.67
CA ALA A 192 -9.47 7.07 -7.09
C ALA A 192 -9.63 7.09 -8.62
N TRP A 193 -9.22 8.16 -9.29
CA TRP A 193 -9.17 8.22 -10.75
C TRP A 193 -8.24 7.17 -11.33
N LEU A 194 -7.01 7.05 -10.81
CA LEU A 194 -6.06 6.03 -11.22
C LEU A 194 -6.65 4.62 -11.10
N MET A 195 -7.32 4.34 -9.98
CA MET A 195 -8.00 3.07 -9.75
C MET A 195 -9.16 2.86 -10.74
N VAL A 196 -9.94 3.89 -11.07
CA VAL A 196 -11.04 3.78 -12.05
C VAL A 196 -10.51 3.55 -13.46
N GLU A 197 -9.47 4.26 -13.88
CA GLU A 197 -8.92 4.20 -15.24
C GLU A 197 -8.11 2.94 -15.50
N GLU A 198 -7.27 2.53 -14.55
CA GLU A 198 -6.27 1.50 -14.77
C GLU A 198 -6.70 0.11 -14.27
N SER A 199 -7.82 -0.02 -13.56
CA SER A 199 -8.32 -1.34 -13.15
C SER A 199 -9.16 -2.04 -14.22
N ASP A 200 -8.81 -3.30 -14.49
CA ASP A 200 -9.52 -4.18 -15.44
C ASP A 200 -10.82 -4.77 -14.87
N CYS A 201 -11.23 -4.38 -13.66
CA CYS A 201 -12.42 -4.91 -13.03
C CYS A 201 -13.71 -4.25 -13.56
N SER A 202 -14.86 -4.87 -13.31
CA SER A 202 -16.16 -4.31 -13.74
C SER A 202 -16.48 -2.98 -13.04
N ASP A 203 -17.27 -2.12 -13.67
CA ASP A 203 -17.75 -0.87 -13.05
C ASP A 203 -18.47 -1.09 -11.72
N LYS A 204 -19.18 -2.21 -11.56
CA LYS A 204 -19.78 -2.60 -10.27
C LYS A 204 -18.73 -2.76 -9.16
N GLU A 205 -17.60 -3.35 -9.49
CA GLU A 205 -16.49 -3.55 -8.57
C GLU A 205 -15.75 -2.24 -8.28
N LYS A 206 -15.53 -1.40 -9.30
CA LYS A 206 -14.99 -0.04 -9.14
C LYS A 206 -15.87 0.80 -8.21
N ARG A 207 -17.19 0.79 -8.42
CA ARG A 207 -18.18 1.46 -7.54
C ARG A 207 -18.11 0.96 -6.10
N ARG A 208 -18.03 -0.37 -5.90
CA ARG A 208 -17.88 -0.97 -4.57
C ARG A 208 -16.62 -0.45 -3.88
N ARG A 209 -15.47 -0.45 -4.57
CA ARG A 209 -14.19 0.02 -4.04
C ARG A 209 -14.22 1.51 -3.69
N LEU A 210 -14.83 2.35 -4.53
CA LEU A 210 -15.06 3.76 -4.23
C LEU A 210 -15.86 3.90 -2.94
N MET A 211 -17.04 3.28 -2.88
CA MET A 211 -17.92 3.33 -1.70
C MET A 211 -17.23 2.85 -0.41
N GLU A 212 -16.41 1.80 -0.46
CA GLU A 212 -15.70 1.25 0.70
C GLU A 212 -14.60 2.16 1.25
N SER A 213 -14.11 3.07 0.41
CA SER A 213 -13.11 4.06 0.80
C SER A 213 -13.72 5.34 1.37
N LEU A 214 -15.03 5.52 1.24
CA LEU A 214 -15.74 6.73 1.67
C LEU A 214 -16.37 6.58 3.05
N LYS A 215 -16.40 7.67 3.80
CA LYS A 215 -17.08 7.80 5.11
C LYS A 215 -17.81 9.14 5.19
N GLY A 216 -18.60 9.34 6.26
CA GLY A 216 -19.18 10.64 6.61
C GLY A 216 -19.91 11.33 5.46
N PRO A 217 -19.79 12.67 5.34
CA PRO A 217 -20.36 13.45 4.25
C PRO A 217 -20.03 12.92 2.84
N ALA A 218 -18.81 12.41 2.64
CA ALA A 218 -18.40 11.91 1.32
C ALA A 218 -19.16 10.63 0.92
N LEU A 219 -19.42 9.73 1.87
CA LEU A 219 -20.23 8.54 1.62
C LEU A 219 -21.71 8.90 1.39
N GLU A 220 -22.23 9.94 2.04
CA GLU A 220 -23.59 10.45 1.82
C GLU A 220 -23.78 10.99 0.40
N MET A 221 -22.78 11.72 -0.11
CA MET A 221 -22.76 12.17 -1.51
C MET A 221 -22.80 10.99 -2.49
N ALA A 222 -21.92 10.00 -2.31
CA ALA A 222 -21.88 8.82 -3.17
C ALA A 222 -23.19 8.00 -3.12
N LYS A 223 -23.84 7.91 -1.96
CA LYS A 223 -25.18 7.30 -1.85
C LYS A 223 -26.23 8.10 -2.62
N SER A 224 -26.17 9.43 -2.55
CA SER A 224 -27.11 10.29 -3.28
C SER A 224 -27.00 10.12 -4.80
N VAL A 225 -25.78 9.94 -5.32
CA VAL A 225 -25.55 9.59 -6.74
C VAL A 225 -26.24 8.27 -7.07
N ARG A 226 -25.97 7.22 -6.28
CA ARG A 226 -26.56 5.88 -6.48
C ARG A 226 -28.09 5.86 -6.38
N ASP A 227 -28.64 6.63 -5.45
CA ASP A 227 -30.08 6.68 -5.22
C ASP A 227 -30.80 7.45 -6.35
N SER A 228 -30.08 8.36 -7.02
CA SER A 228 -30.56 9.08 -8.22
C SER A 228 -30.45 8.21 -9.47
N ASP A 229 -29.35 7.47 -9.62
CA ASP A 229 -29.13 6.52 -10.71
C ASP A 229 -28.34 5.29 -10.22
N SER A 230 -28.99 4.13 -10.24
CA SER A 230 -28.39 2.87 -9.81
C SER A 230 -27.34 2.34 -10.80
N GLU A 231 -27.38 2.77 -12.05
CA GLU A 231 -26.44 2.40 -13.11
C GLU A 231 -25.38 3.47 -13.38
N ALA A 232 -25.34 4.52 -12.57
CA ALA A 232 -24.31 5.55 -12.65
C ALA A 232 -22.91 4.92 -12.69
N SER A 233 -22.05 5.46 -13.55
CA SER A 233 -20.69 4.96 -13.80
C SER A 233 -19.74 5.36 -12.65
N PRO A 234 -18.59 4.68 -12.47
CA PRO A 234 -17.61 5.09 -11.46
C PRO A 234 -17.12 6.53 -11.63
N THR A 235 -17.06 7.05 -12.86
CA THR A 235 -16.61 8.42 -13.14
C THR A 235 -17.63 9.45 -12.64
N GLU A 236 -18.93 9.18 -12.78
CA GLU A 236 -19.99 10.08 -12.27
C GLU A 236 -19.94 10.22 -10.74
N TYR A 237 -19.53 9.17 -10.01
CA TYR A 237 -19.28 9.26 -8.56
C TYR A 237 -18.11 10.20 -8.25
N LEU A 238 -17.01 10.11 -9.02
CA LEU A 238 -15.84 10.96 -8.83
C LEU A 238 -16.14 12.42 -9.16
N GLU A 239 -16.85 12.68 -10.25
CA GLU A 239 -17.28 14.03 -10.65
C GLU A 239 -18.21 14.67 -9.60
N ALA A 240 -19.16 13.90 -9.05
CA ALA A 240 -20.03 14.39 -7.97
C ALA A 240 -19.23 14.72 -6.70
N LEU A 241 -18.25 13.88 -6.34
CA LEU A 241 -17.37 14.13 -5.20
C LEU A 241 -16.45 15.34 -5.45
N GLU A 242 -15.91 15.50 -6.64
CA GLU A 242 -15.13 16.68 -7.03
C GLU A 242 -15.97 17.95 -7.00
N SER A 243 -17.21 17.91 -7.46
CA SER A 243 -18.13 19.03 -7.34
C SER A 243 -18.45 19.40 -5.89
N ALA A 244 -18.48 18.43 -4.97
CA ALA A 244 -18.87 18.65 -3.58
C ALA A 244 -17.71 19.03 -2.65
N PHE A 245 -16.53 18.43 -2.86
CA PHE A 245 -15.37 18.53 -1.95
C PHE A 245 -14.13 19.13 -2.62
N GLY A 246 -14.15 19.32 -3.95
CA GLY A 246 -13.05 19.93 -4.68
C GLY A 246 -12.88 21.42 -4.35
N SER A 247 -11.69 21.95 -4.65
CA SER A 247 -11.47 23.38 -4.55
C SER A 247 -12.39 24.13 -5.52
N ALA A 248 -13.13 25.11 -5.00
CA ALA A 248 -13.93 26.05 -5.78
C ALA A 248 -13.08 27.08 -6.55
N GLU A 249 -11.75 27.08 -6.35
CA GLU A 249 -10.84 27.97 -7.06
C GLU A 249 -10.85 27.67 -8.56
N SER A 250 -11.07 28.72 -9.35
CA SER A 250 -10.97 28.64 -10.80
C SER A 250 -9.50 28.54 -11.25
N GLY A 251 -9.28 28.12 -12.50
CA GLY A 251 -7.95 28.17 -13.11
C GLY A 251 -7.34 29.57 -13.08
N ASP A 252 -8.17 30.61 -13.22
CA ASP A 252 -7.73 32.00 -13.16
C ASP A 252 -7.28 32.39 -11.75
N ASP A 253 -8.04 32.04 -10.71
CA ASP A 253 -7.67 32.29 -9.31
C ASP A 253 -6.32 31.63 -8.96
N LEU A 254 -6.16 30.38 -9.40
CA LEU A 254 -4.92 29.64 -9.24
C LEU A 254 -3.77 30.30 -10.01
N TYR A 255 -4.03 30.83 -11.21
CA TYR A 255 -3.03 31.54 -11.99
C TYR A 255 -2.61 32.83 -11.30
N PHE A 256 -3.56 33.60 -10.76
CA PHE A 256 -3.25 34.78 -9.95
C PHE A 256 -2.41 34.41 -8.72
N ALA A 257 -2.78 33.37 -7.98
CA ALA A 257 -2.00 32.87 -6.85
C ALA A 257 -0.58 32.46 -7.26
N PHE A 258 -0.43 31.72 -8.37
CA PHE A 258 0.87 31.36 -8.95
C PHE A 258 1.73 32.59 -9.23
N ARG A 259 1.15 33.66 -9.79
CA ARG A 259 1.87 34.91 -10.10
C ARG A 259 2.28 35.71 -8.87
N LEU A 260 1.67 35.45 -7.72
CA LEU A 260 2.03 36.06 -6.43
C LEU A 260 3.06 35.24 -5.65
N MET A 261 3.40 34.03 -6.10
CA MET A 261 4.35 33.18 -5.39
C MET A 261 5.74 33.81 -5.34
N GLN A 262 6.30 33.86 -4.13
CA GLN A 262 7.68 34.25 -3.85
C GLN A 262 8.42 33.16 -3.08
N GLN A 263 9.73 33.17 -3.23
CA GLN A 263 10.66 32.39 -2.42
C GLN A 263 10.53 32.85 -0.96
N GLN A 264 10.36 31.90 -0.06
CA GLN A 264 10.26 32.17 1.37
C GLN A 264 11.66 32.41 1.97
N PRO A 265 11.77 33.15 3.09
CA PRO A 265 13.03 33.28 3.80
C PRO A 265 13.63 31.91 4.11
N SER A 266 14.94 31.73 3.90
CA SER A 266 15.69 30.47 4.06
C SER A 266 15.31 29.31 3.14
N GLU A 267 14.40 29.51 2.20
CA GLU A 267 14.04 28.49 1.24
C GLU A 267 15.07 28.40 0.11
N LYS A 268 15.50 27.18 -0.21
CA LYS A 268 16.36 26.93 -1.38
C LYS A 268 15.65 27.25 -2.69
N LEU A 269 16.40 27.68 -3.69
CA LEU A 269 15.83 28.01 -5.01
C LEU A 269 15.18 26.78 -5.66
N SER A 270 15.75 25.59 -5.44
CA SER A 270 15.20 24.32 -5.92
C SER A 270 13.87 23.97 -5.25
N ASP A 271 13.67 24.31 -3.97
CA ASP A 271 12.40 24.12 -3.27
C ASP A 271 11.32 25.07 -3.79
N PHE A 272 11.69 26.34 -3.99
CA PHE A 272 10.79 27.31 -4.59
C PHE A 272 10.37 26.89 -6.00
N LEU A 273 11.32 26.43 -6.82
CA LEU A 273 11.05 25.94 -8.17
C LEU A 273 10.10 24.73 -8.17
N ARG A 274 10.26 23.79 -7.22
CA ARG A 274 9.33 22.66 -7.04
C ARG A 274 7.92 23.14 -6.66
N ARG A 275 7.80 24.16 -5.80
CA ARG A 275 6.49 24.76 -5.47
C ARG A 275 5.85 25.43 -6.70
N LEU A 276 6.62 26.18 -7.48
CA LEU A 276 6.14 26.79 -8.73
C LEU A 276 5.61 25.73 -9.70
N GLU A 277 6.31 24.61 -9.85
CA GLU A 277 5.88 23.53 -10.76
C GLU A 277 4.57 22.89 -10.31
N ARG A 278 4.39 22.63 -9.01
CA ARG A 278 3.14 22.10 -8.46
C ARG A 278 1.98 23.07 -8.70
N ALA A 279 2.15 24.35 -8.38
CA ALA A 279 1.13 25.36 -8.59
C ALA A 279 0.76 25.51 -10.07
N LEU A 280 1.75 25.61 -10.96
CA LEU A 280 1.52 25.78 -12.39
C LEU A 280 0.85 24.55 -13.02
N THR A 281 1.16 23.34 -12.54
CA THR A 281 0.47 22.13 -12.98
C THR A 281 -1.01 22.16 -12.62
N LYS A 282 -1.36 22.59 -11.40
CA LYS A 282 -2.75 22.75 -10.97
C LYS A 282 -3.49 23.80 -11.79
N VAL A 283 -2.84 24.92 -12.11
CA VAL A 283 -3.40 25.95 -13.00
C VAL A 283 -3.76 25.38 -14.37
N ILE A 284 -2.85 24.61 -14.98
CA ILE A 284 -3.07 24.02 -16.32
C ILE A 284 -4.20 22.99 -16.28
N GLN A 285 -4.22 22.13 -15.26
CA GLN A 285 -5.29 21.14 -15.06
C GLN A 285 -6.67 21.80 -14.92
N ARG A 286 -6.76 22.96 -14.28
CA ARG A 286 -7.99 23.77 -14.15
C ARG A 286 -8.22 24.75 -15.30
N GLY A 287 -7.47 24.65 -16.39
CA GLY A 287 -7.67 25.44 -17.61
C GLY A 287 -7.25 26.91 -17.51
N GLY A 288 -6.57 27.34 -16.44
CA GLY A 288 -6.15 28.73 -16.24
C GLY A 288 -4.93 29.16 -17.06
N PHE A 289 -4.22 28.21 -17.70
CA PHE A 289 -3.05 28.51 -18.53
C PHE A 289 -2.77 27.39 -19.55
N PRO A 290 -2.32 27.70 -20.77
CA PRO A 290 -2.02 26.68 -21.77
C PRO A 290 -0.76 25.87 -21.45
N ALA A 291 -0.85 24.55 -21.59
CA ALA A 291 0.26 23.63 -21.34
C ALA A 291 1.50 23.90 -22.20
N SER A 292 1.32 24.38 -23.44
CA SER A 292 2.41 24.73 -24.36
C SER A 292 3.32 25.86 -23.86
N GLY A 293 2.81 26.72 -22.97
CA GLY A 293 3.56 27.82 -22.39
C GLY A 293 4.20 27.51 -21.04
N LYS A 294 4.08 26.27 -20.53
CA LYS A 294 4.41 25.91 -19.14
C LYS A 294 5.84 26.29 -18.76
N ASP A 295 6.81 25.93 -19.59
CA ASP A 295 8.23 26.19 -19.29
C ASP A 295 8.55 27.68 -19.26
N LYS A 296 7.94 28.46 -20.14
CA LYS A 296 8.07 29.92 -20.17
C LYS A 296 7.46 30.56 -18.92
N ALA A 297 6.24 30.17 -18.56
CA ALA A 297 5.55 30.70 -17.39
C ALA A 297 6.33 30.40 -16.09
N ARG A 298 6.88 29.19 -15.97
CA ARG A 298 7.73 28.79 -14.84
C ARG A 298 8.98 29.66 -14.75
N LEU A 299 9.72 29.80 -15.84
CA LEU A 299 10.96 30.59 -15.87
C LEU A 299 10.68 32.06 -15.53
N GLU A 300 9.62 32.64 -16.10
CA GLU A 300 9.24 34.02 -15.81
C GLU A 300 8.85 34.23 -14.35
N GLN A 301 8.13 33.28 -13.74
CA GLN A 301 7.75 33.40 -12.33
C GLN A 301 8.94 33.15 -11.40
N LEU A 302 9.84 32.23 -11.75
CA LEU A 302 11.09 32.04 -11.02
C LEU A 302 11.91 33.33 -10.99
N LEU A 303 12.10 33.98 -12.13
CA LEU A 303 12.80 35.26 -12.24
C LEU A 303 12.15 36.41 -11.46
N ARG A 304 10.82 36.35 -11.24
CA ARG A 304 10.07 37.38 -10.49
C ARG A 304 10.03 37.10 -8.99
N GLY A 305 9.90 35.83 -8.62
CA GLY A 305 9.62 35.42 -7.24
C GLY A 305 10.84 34.96 -6.45
N ALA A 306 11.98 34.69 -7.09
CA ALA A 306 13.21 34.25 -6.43
C ALA A 306 13.96 35.44 -5.81
N VAL A 307 13.30 36.13 -4.89
CA VAL A 307 13.76 37.38 -4.26
C VAL A 307 15.01 37.24 -3.39
N ALA A 308 15.43 36.00 -3.07
CA ALA A 308 16.58 35.72 -2.22
C ALA A 308 17.73 35.01 -2.96
N SER A 309 17.64 34.84 -4.28
CA SER A 309 18.61 34.04 -5.06
C SER A 309 19.12 34.75 -6.31
N ASP A 310 19.21 36.09 -6.29
CA ASP A 310 19.62 36.91 -7.44
C ASP A 310 20.95 36.46 -8.07
N LEU A 311 21.95 36.11 -7.26
CA LEU A 311 23.26 35.65 -7.75
C LEU A 311 23.14 34.36 -8.57
N MET A 312 22.39 33.38 -8.07
CA MET A 312 22.11 32.13 -8.78
C MET A 312 21.36 32.37 -10.10
N LEU A 313 20.39 33.28 -10.12
CA LEU A 313 19.67 33.62 -11.36
C LEU A 313 20.64 34.18 -12.43
N ILE A 314 21.69 34.89 -12.01
CA ILE A 314 22.74 35.44 -12.88
C ILE A 314 23.71 34.33 -13.32
N GLN A 315 24.22 33.50 -12.40
CA GLN A 315 25.13 32.37 -12.70
C GLN A 315 24.51 31.43 -13.74
N LEU A 316 23.22 31.11 -13.57
CA LEU A 316 22.45 30.24 -14.46
C LEU A 316 21.96 30.92 -15.75
N ARG A 317 22.24 32.22 -15.92
CA ARG A 317 21.85 33.05 -17.09
C ARG A 317 20.37 32.96 -17.45
N LEU A 318 19.50 32.88 -16.44
CA LEU A 318 18.07 32.58 -16.64
C LEU A 318 17.33 33.68 -17.42
N ARG A 319 17.80 34.94 -17.34
CA ARG A 319 17.23 36.06 -18.11
C ARG A 319 17.44 35.93 -19.62
N GLU A 320 18.56 35.35 -20.05
CA GLU A 320 18.90 35.17 -21.47
C GLU A 320 18.08 34.04 -22.12
N ARG A 321 17.62 33.09 -21.31
CA ARG A 321 16.92 31.88 -21.77
C ARG A 321 15.40 32.05 -21.89
N LYS A 322 14.86 33.27 -21.74
CA LYS A 322 13.41 33.53 -21.79
C LYS A 322 12.77 33.21 -23.15
N SER A 323 13.53 33.28 -24.24
CA SER A 323 13.06 32.94 -25.59
C SER A 323 13.03 31.43 -25.84
N SER A 324 13.87 30.67 -25.13
CA SER A 324 13.97 29.21 -25.23
C SER A 324 14.15 28.63 -23.82
N PRO A 325 13.09 28.63 -23.00
CA PRO A 325 13.17 28.22 -21.61
C PRO A 325 13.53 26.73 -21.49
N PRO A 326 14.36 26.34 -20.50
CA PRO A 326 14.60 24.93 -20.19
C PRO A 326 13.35 24.23 -19.67
N THR A 327 13.33 22.91 -19.79
CA THR A 327 12.30 22.08 -19.15
C THR A 327 12.45 22.12 -17.62
N PHE A 328 11.41 21.71 -16.90
CA PHE A 328 11.45 21.64 -15.43
C PHE A 328 12.65 20.85 -14.91
N LEU A 329 12.89 19.66 -15.46
CA LEU A 329 13.94 18.76 -14.98
C LEU A 329 15.35 19.30 -15.28
N GLN A 330 15.54 19.91 -16.45
CA GLN A 330 16.80 20.57 -16.80
C GLN A 330 17.10 21.71 -15.82
N LEU A 331 16.14 22.61 -15.66
CA LEU A 331 16.29 23.76 -14.77
C LEU A 331 16.51 23.33 -13.32
N LEU A 332 15.78 22.32 -12.85
CA LEU A 332 15.93 21.81 -11.49
C LEU A 332 17.31 21.19 -11.26
N SER A 333 17.82 20.44 -12.23
CA SER A 333 19.17 19.86 -12.15
C SER A 333 20.23 20.95 -12.06
N GLU A 334 20.18 21.94 -12.95
CA GLU A 334 21.14 23.04 -12.98
C GLU A 334 21.10 23.87 -11.68
N VAL A 335 19.90 24.19 -11.18
CA VAL A 335 19.73 24.91 -9.90
C VAL A 335 20.36 24.12 -8.75
N ARG A 336 20.10 22.80 -8.66
CA ARG A 336 20.66 21.97 -7.59
C ARG A 336 22.19 21.90 -7.66
N THR A 337 22.74 21.81 -8.86
CA THR A 337 24.20 21.85 -9.07
C THR A 337 24.79 23.17 -8.58
N GLU A 338 24.18 24.30 -8.89
CA GLU A 338 24.65 25.61 -8.41
C GLU A 338 24.51 25.75 -6.87
N GLU A 339 23.42 25.24 -6.28
CA GLU A 339 23.24 25.22 -4.81
C GLU A 339 24.34 24.43 -4.09
N GLU A 340 24.85 23.36 -4.72
CA GLU A 340 25.95 22.56 -4.19
C GLU A 340 27.30 23.30 -4.28
N TYR A 341 27.51 24.14 -5.31
CA TYR A 341 28.73 24.94 -5.47
C TYR A 341 28.83 26.17 -4.54
N GLU A 342 27.70 26.68 -4.05
CA GLU A 342 27.66 27.76 -3.04
C GLU A 342 27.97 27.24 -1.61
N TYR A 343 27.76 25.95 -1.34
CA TYR A 343 27.98 25.33 -0.02
C TYR A 343 29.47 25.15 0.43
N PRO A 344 30.48 24.96 -0.45
CA PRO A 344 31.87 24.80 -0.02
C PRO A 344 32.62 26.09 0.36
N ALA A 345 32.05 27.29 0.23
CA ALA A 345 32.80 28.54 0.45
C ALA A 345 32.81 29.07 1.89
N GLU A 346 31.94 28.59 2.79
CA GLU A 346 31.84 29.14 4.17
C GLU A 346 32.54 28.31 5.27
N VAL A 347 33.05 27.10 4.97
CA VAL A 347 33.60 26.20 6.01
C VAL A 347 35.14 26.14 6.04
N THR A 348 35.84 26.82 5.13
CA THR A 348 37.32 26.91 5.14
C THR A 348 37.80 28.32 5.50
N GLY A 349 37.31 28.85 6.62
CA GLY A 349 37.53 30.23 7.03
C GLY A 349 38.02 30.45 8.46
N THR A 350 38.65 29.48 9.14
CA THR A 350 39.35 29.76 10.40
C THR A 350 40.54 28.82 10.62
N CYS A 351 41.69 29.20 10.05
CA CYS A 351 43.00 28.92 10.65
C CYS A 351 43.92 30.10 10.34
N HIS A 352 44.11 30.97 11.32
CA HIS A 352 45.38 31.66 11.57
C HIS A 352 45.47 32.05 13.03
#